data_AF-A0A971MXL5-F1
#
_entry.id   AF-A0A971MXL5-F1
#
_cell.length_a   1.000
_cell.length_b   1.000
_cell.length_c   1.000
_cell.angle_alpha   90.00
_cell.angle_beta   90.00
_cell.angle_gamma   90.00
#
_symmetry.space_group_name_H-M   'P 1'
#
loop_
_entity.id
_entity.type
_entity.pdbx_description
1 polymer ?
#
loop_
_entity_poly.entity_id
_entity_poly.type
_entity_poly.pdbx_seq_one_letter_code
_entity_poly.pdbx_strand_id
1 'polypeptide(L)'
;IEGVDEEAFSNELMTDKSVNSVIVYSNLAKDFEDQVKSLNAIVLLIIISAGILAFVVLYNLININISERIREIATIKVLGFYDKEVSTYVFREIFILSLLGTLVGLVLGIGLHKVVMLSIEQEDIMFGYSISPLSFLYAFLLTFIFTVLVNLFMTQRLRSIHMVESLKSIE
;
A
#
# COMPACT_ATOMS: atom_id res chain seq x y z
N ILE A 1 37.73 -2.37 24.83
CA ILE A 1 38.09 -1.01 24.36
C ILE A 1 36.81 -0.48 23.75
N GLU A 2 35.91 -0.04 24.61
CA GLU A 2 34.52 0.26 24.31
C GLU A 2 34.28 1.59 25.04
N GLY A 3 34.18 2.68 24.29
CA GLY A 3 34.09 4.04 24.86
C GLY A 3 35.29 4.96 24.63
N VAL A 4 36.17 4.68 23.66
CA VAL A 4 37.00 5.75 23.10
C VAL A 4 36.13 6.51 22.12
N ASP A 5 35.93 7.81 22.36
CA ASP A 5 35.28 8.72 21.43
C ASP A 5 36.07 8.72 20.12
N GLU A 6 35.61 7.92 19.15
CA GLU A 6 36.29 7.71 17.86
C GLU A 6 36.43 9.01 17.08
N GLU A 7 35.53 9.98 17.31
CA GLU A 7 35.61 11.33 16.73
C GLU A 7 36.71 12.16 17.40
N ALA A 8 36.87 12.09 18.73
CA ALA A 8 37.97 12.75 19.44
C ALA A 8 39.33 12.16 19.07
N PHE A 9 39.43 10.83 18.97
CA PHE A 9 40.65 10.12 18.56
C PHE A 9 41.02 10.40 17.10
N SER A 10 40.04 10.46 16.20
CA SER A 10 40.25 10.85 14.81
C SER A 10 40.73 12.30 14.69
N ASN A 11 40.18 13.24 15.47
CA ASN A 11 40.60 14.64 15.46
C ASN A 11 42.03 14.84 16.00
N GLU A 12 42.43 14.08 17.01
CA GLU A 12 43.80 14.11 17.55
C GLU A 12 44.82 13.63 16.50
N LEU A 13 44.50 12.57 15.75
CA LEU A 13 45.35 12.06 14.67
C LEU A 13 45.41 12.99 13.44
N MET A 14 44.35 13.75 13.16
CA MET A 14 44.33 14.76 12.10
C MET A 14 45.14 16.03 12.44
N THR A 15 45.56 16.18 13.70
CA THR A 15 46.39 17.32 14.15
C THR A 15 47.87 17.12 13.85
N ASP A 16 48.31 15.87 13.61
CA ASP A 16 49.68 15.54 13.22
C ASP A 16 49.91 15.81 11.72
N LYS A 17 50.94 16.58 11.38
CA LYS A 17 51.28 16.96 10.00
C LYS A 17 51.65 15.77 9.09
N SER A 18 51.82 14.59 9.66
CA SER A 18 52.18 13.36 8.94
C SER A 18 50.95 12.54 8.48
N VAL A 19 49.74 12.89 8.92
CA VAL A 19 48.50 12.17 8.61
C VAL A 19 47.64 12.98 7.63
N ASN A 20 47.38 12.41 6.46
CA ASN A 20 46.65 13.10 5.39
C ASN A 20 45.13 12.86 5.42
N SER A 21 44.67 11.70 5.94
CA SER A 21 43.25 11.42 6.17
C SER A 21 43.06 10.25 7.14
N VAL A 22 42.07 10.37 8.04
CA VAL A 22 41.57 9.28 8.88
C VAL A 22 40.15 8.97 8.45
N ILE A 23 39.92 7.75 7.95
CA ILE A 23 38.58 7.27 7.60
C ILE A 23 38.08 6.45 8.77
N VAL A 24 37.17 7.02 9.54
CA VAL A 24 36.48 6.29 10.60
C VAL A 24 35.34 5.51 9.96
N TYR A 25 35.43 4.18 9.96
CA TYR A 25 34.40 3.32 9.36
C TYR A 25 33.02 3.47 10.03
N SER A 26 32.95 3.94 11.29
CA SER A 26 31.70 4.25 11.98
C SER A 26 30.97 5.47 11.38
N ASN A 27 31.69 6.49 10.90
CA ASN A 27 31.10 7.63 10.20
C ASN A 27 30.51 7.22 8.84
N LEU A 28 31.23 6.39 8.07
CA LEU A 28 30.70 5.84 6.82
C LEU A 28 29.46 4.96 7.05
N ALA A 29 29.46 4.14 8.11
CA ALA A 29 28.31 3.32 8.47
C ALA A 29 27.10 4.18 8.88
N LYS A 30 27.33 5.25 9.65
CA LYS A 30 26.30 6.19 10.10
C LYS A 30 25.72 7.00 8.93
N ASP A 31 26.55 7.49 8.02
CA ASP A 31 26.10 8.19 6.81
C ASP A 31 25.27 7.27 5.89
N PHE A 32 25.62 5.98 5.83
CA PHE A 32 24.83 4.98 5.10
C PHE A 32 23.50 4.69 5.80
N GLU A 33 23.49 4.55 7.13
CA GLU A 33 22.28 4.36 7.92
C GLU A 33 21.31 5.54 7.75
N ASP A 34 21.81 6.77 7.82
CA ASP A 34 21.00 7.98 7.64
C ASP A 34 20.44 8.10 6.21
N GLN A 35 21.19 7.67 5.19
CA GLN A 35 20.69 7.56 3.81
C GLN A 35 19.57 6.52 3.68
N VAL A 36 19.77 5.30 4.23
CA VAL A 36 18.75 4.24 4.21
C VAL A 36 17.49 4.68 4.96
N LYS A 37 17.65 5.35 6.09
CA LYS A 37 16.52 5.89 6.88
C LYS A 37 15.74 6.94 6.11
N SER A 38 16.43 7.83 5.38
CA SER A 38 15.79 8.85 4.53
C SER A 38 14.97 8.21 3.41
N LEU A 39 15.50 7.17 2.75
CA LEU A 39 14.77 6.42 1.73
C LEU A 39 13.54 5.73 2.33
N ASN A 40 13.66 5.13 3.52
CA ASN A 40 12.53 4.49 4.19
C ASN A 40 11.39 5.47 4.51
N ALA A 41 11.72 6.71 4.91
CA ALA A 41 10.72 7.76 5.12
C ALA A 41 9.95 8.10 3.84
N ILE A 42 10.64 8.20 2.70
CA ILE A 42 10.02 8.45 1.38
C ILE A 42 9.13 7.27 0.97
N VAL A 43 9.61 6.04 1.15
CA VAL A 43 8.83 4.81 0.85
C VAL A 43 7.55 4.78 1.67
N LEU A 44 7.62 5.08 2.97
CA LEU A 44 6.45 5.14 3.85
C LEU A 44 5.43 6.18 3.37
N LEU A 45 5.90 7.36 2.96
CA LEU A 45 5.04 8.41 2.40
C LEU A 45 4.31 7.93 1.14
N ILE A 46 5.02 7.30 0.21
CA ILE A 46 4.44 6.76 -1.04
C ILE A 46 3.39 5.69 -0.73
N ILE A 47 3.64 4.80 0.23
CA ILE A 47 2.68 3.76 0.64
C ILE A 47 1.38 4.39 1.15
N ILE A 48 1.48 5.42 2.01
CA ILE A 48 0.31 6.11 2.55
C ILE A 48 -0.46 6.83 1.43
N SER A 49 0.24 7.56 0.55
CA SER A 49 -0.38 8.27 -0.57
C SER A 49 -1.10 7.32 -1.54
N ALA A 50 -0.46 6.18 -1.87
CA ALA A 50 -1.05 5.15 -2.71
C ALA A 50 -2.31 4.55 -2.05
N GLY A 51 -2.28 4.33 -0.74
CA GLY A 51 -3.44 3.89 0.02
C GLY A 51 -4.62 4.87 -0.06
N ILE A 52 -4.37 6.17 0.13
CA ILE A 52 -5.42 7.20 0.01
C ILE A 52 -6.02 7.21 -1.41
N LEU A 53 -5.16 7.16 -2.43
CA LEU A 53 -5.61 7.12 -3.83
C LEU A 53 -6.47 5.88 -4.10
N ALA A 54 -6.03 4.70 -3.66
CA ALA A 54 -6.77 3.46 -3.81
C ALA A 54 -8.14 3.54 -3.13
N PHE A 55 -8.22 4.14 -1.93
CA PHE A 55 -9.48 4.36 -1.21
C PHE A 55 -10.46 5.20 -2.04
N VAL A 56 -10.01 6.33 -2.60
CA VAL A 56 -10.85 7.23 -3.42
C VAL A 56 -11.35 6.52 -4.69
N VAL A 57 -10.47 5.78 -5.38
CA VAL A 57 -10.84 5.05 -6.60
C VAL A 57 -11.86 3.96 -6.31
N LEU A 58 -11.62 3.14 -5.28
CA LEU A 58 -12.55 2.07 -4.89
C LEU A 58 -13.91 2.63 -4.44
N TYR A 59 -13.90 3.75 -3.69
CA TYR A 59 -15.12 4.44 -3.28
C TYR A 59 -15.96 4.86 -4.50
N ASN A 60 -15.33 5.48 -5.50
CA ASN A 60 -16.01 5.90 -6.72
C ASN A 60 -16.55 4.70 -7.52
N LEU A 61 -15.76 3.64 -7.64
CA LEU A 61 -16.16 2.43 -8.38
C LEU A 61 -17.37 1.75 -7.74
N ILE A 62 -17.34 1.57 -6.42
CA ILE A 62 -18.43 0.95 -5.66
C ILE A 62 -19.70 1.82 -5.74
N ASN A 63 -19.57 3.15 -5.62
CA ASN A 63 -20.70 4.06 -5.79
C ASN A 63 -21.35 3.95 -7.16
N ILE A 64 -20.56 3.90 -8.23
CA ILE A 64 -21.06 3.74 -9.60
C ILE A 64 -21.77 2.40 -9.74
N ASN A 65 -21.13 1.30 -9.32
CA ASN A 65 -21.67 -0.06 -9.42
C ASN A 65 -23.02 -0.21 -8.69
N ILE A 66 -23.14 0.39 -7.51
CA ILE A 66 -24.38 0.41 -6.72
C ILE A 66 -25.45 1.29 -7.38
N SER A 67 -25.08 2.49 -7.86
CA SER A 67 -26.01 3.41 -8.51
C SER A 67 -26.61 2.82 -9.78
N GLU A 68 -25.83 2.07 -10.55
CA GLU A 68 -26.30 1.37 -11.75
C GLU A 68 -27.33 0.27 -11.40
N ARG A 69 -27.13 -0.42 -10.26
CA ARG A 69 -27.97 -1.53 -9.80
C ARG A 69 -29.12 -1.14 -8.88
N ILE A 70 -29.29 0.15 -8.58
CA ILE A 70 -30.32 0.61 -7.65
C ILE A 70 -31.74 0.24 -8.11
N ARG A 71 -31.97 0.21 -9.44
CA ARG A 71 -33.26 -0.20 -10.04
C ARG A 71 -33.52 -1.69 -9.87
N GLU A 72 -32.51 -2.53 -10.03
CA GLU A 72 -32.61 -3.98 -9.82
C GLU A 72 -32.91 -4.29 -8.33
N ILE A 73 -32.21 -3.60 -7.43
CA ILE A 73 -32.40 -3.70 -5.98
C ILE A 73 -33.81 -3.25 -5.56
N ALA A 74 -34.30 -2.15 -6.13
CA ALA A 74 -35.65 -1.64 -5.86
C ALA A 74 -36.73 -2.65 -6.26
N THR A 75 -36.59 -3.31 -7.43
CA THR A 75 -37.54 -4.36 -7.86
C THR A 75 -37.52 -5.57 -6.92
N ILE A 76 -36.33 -6.01 -6.49
CA ILE A 76 -36.20 -7.13 -5.54
C ILE A 76 -36.84 -6.78 -4.18
N LYS A 77 -36.67 -5.54 -3.72
CA LYS A 77 -37.25 -5.07 -2.45
C LYS A 77 -38.78 -4.99 -2.49
N VAL A 78 -39.37 -4.62 -3.62
CA VAL A 78 -40.84 -4.60 -3.83
C VAL A 78 -41.44 -6.00 -3.84
N LEU A 79 -40.67 -7.02 -4.20
CA LEU A 79 -41.06 -8.43 -4.13
C LEU A 79 -41.00 -9.01 -2.71
N GLY A 80 -40.64 -8.21 -1.70
CA GLY A 80 -40.69 -8.59 -0.28
C GLY A 80 -39.40 -9.18 0.30
N PHE A 81 -38.28 -9.13 -0.43
CA PHE A 81 -36.98 -9.60 0.07
C PHE A 81 -36.34 -8.63 1.09
N TYR A 82 -35.61 -9.16 2.07
CA TYR A 82 -35.02 -8.37 3.15
C TYR A 82 -33.74 -7.63 2.70
N ASP A 83 -33.54 -6.41 3.21
CA ASP A 83 -32.36 -5.55 2.93
C ASP A 83 -31.01 -6.22 3.19
N LYS A 84 -30.95 -7.20 4.10
CA LYS A 84 -29.74 -7.98 4.42
C LYS A 84 -29.35 -8.96 3.31
N GLU A 85 -30.32 -9.54 2.59
CA GLU A 85 -30.06 -10.46 1.50
C GLU A 85 -29.50 -9.73 0.29
N VAL A 86 -30.05 -8.56 -0.02
CA VAL A 86 -29.58 -7.71 -1.13
C VAL A 86 -28.16 -7.17 -0.87
N SER A 87 -27.87 -6.71 0.35
CA SER A 87 -26.53 -6.27 0.73
C SER A 87 -25.49 -7.39 0.65
N THR A 88 -25.88 -8.63 0.99
CA THR A 88 -25.00 -9.81 0.90
C THR A 88 -24.71 -10.17 -0.56
N TYR A 89 -25.68 -10.02 -1.46
CA TYR A 89 -25.48 -10.27 -2.89
C TYR A 89 -24.43 -9.31 -3.49
N VAL A 90 -24.56 -8.02 -3.23
CA VAL A 90 -23.61 -6.99 -3.71
C VAL A 90 -22.21 -7.21 -3.12
N PHE A 91 -22.13 -7.58 -1.83
CA PHE A 91 -20.84 -7.86 -1.19
C PHE A 91 -20.11 -9.05 -1.83
N ARG A 92 -20.85 -10.10 -2.21
CA ARG A 92 -20.25 -11.28 -2.88
C ARG A 92 -19.65 -10.92 -4.23
N GLU A 93 -20.29 -10.06 -5.00
CA GLU A 93 -19.74 -9.62 -6.28
C GLU A 93 -18.47 -8.79 -6.10
N ILE A 94 -18.50 -7.80 -5.20
CA ILE A 94 -17.32 -6.97 -4.91
C ILE A 94 -16.17 -7.86 -4.42
N PHE A 95 -16.46 -8.86 -3.57
CA PHE A 95 -15.47 -9.81 -3.10
C PHE A 95 -14.82 -10.61 -4.24
N ILE A 96 -15.62 -11.13 -5.18
CA ILE A 96 -15.11 -11.88 -6.33
C ILE A 96 -14.25 -10.98 -7.23
N LEU A 97 -14.72 -9.75 -7.51
CA LEU A 97 -13.98 -8.76 -8.29
C LEU A 97 -12.65 -8.39 -7.63
N SER A 98 -12.65 -8.14 -6.32
CA SER A 98 -11.43 -7.84 -5.57
C SER A 98 -10.47 -9.02 -5.50
N LEU A 99 -10.98 -10.26 -5.40
CA LEU A 99 -10.14 -11.46 -5.40
C LEU A 99 -9.44 -11.62 -6.76
N LEU A 100 -10.17 -11.48 -7.87
CA LEU A 100 -9.61 -11.51 -9.20
C LEU A 100 -8.60 -10.38 -9.42
N GLY A 101 -8.93 -9.16 -9.00
CA GLY A 101 -8.03 -8.01 -9.06
C GLY A 101 -6.75 -8.21 -8.26
N THR A 102 -6.84 -8.82 -7.08
CA THR A 102 -5.67 -9.15 -6.24
C THR A 102 -4.78 -10.18 -6.90
N LEU A 103 -5.35 -11.24 -7.48
CA LEU A 103 -4.59 -12.26 -8.20
C LEU A 103 -3.84 -11.67 -9.40
N VAL A 104 -4.53 -10.89 -10.23
CA VAL A 104 -3.91 -10.21 -11.39
C VAL A 104 -2.86 -9.21 -10.92
N GLY A 105 -3.14 -8.44 -9.88
CA GLY A 105 -2.21 -7.47 -9.29
C GLY A 105 -0.94 -8.12 -8.75
N LEU A 106 -1.04 -9.27 -8.09
CA LEU A 106 0.13 -10.02 -7.62
C LEU A 106 1.00 -10.50 -8.78
N VAL A 107 0.40 -11.07 -9.83
CA VAL A 107 1.12 -11.53 -11.02
C VAL A 107 1.83 -10.36 -11.72
N LEU A 108 1.15 -9.23 -11.91
CA LEU A 108 1.74 -8.03 -12.48
C LEU A 108 2.83 -7.44 -11.58
N GLY A 109 2.65 -7.48 -10.25
CA GLY A 109 3.62 -7.02 -9.27
C GLY A 109 4.94 -7.79 -9.34
N ILE A 110 4.89 -9.11 -9.55
CA ILE A 110 6.10 -9.93 -9.76
C ILE A 110 6.85 -9.47 -11.02
N GLY A 111 6.12 -9.24 -12.12
CA GLY A 111 6.70 -8.74 -13.36
C GLY A 111 7.36 -7.37 -13.19
N LEU A 112 6.65 -6.44 -12.55
CA LEU A 112 7.14 -5.08 -12.31
C LEU A 112 8.37 -5.09 -11.39
N HIS A 113 8.35 -5.88 -10.31
CA HIS A 113 9.49 -6.03 -9.41
C HIS A 113 10.74 -6.51 -10.15
N LYS A 114 10.59 -7.49 -11.05
CA LYS A 114 11.70 -7.97 -11.89
C LYS A 114 12.25 -6.88 -12.81
N VAL A 115 11.37 -6.10 -13.45
CA VAL A 115 11.78 -5.00 -14.33
C VAL A 115 12.53 -3.92 -13.54
N VAL A 116 12.04 -3.55 -12.35
CA VAL A 116 12.69 -2.57 -11.48
C VAL A 116 14.07 -3.05 -11.04
N MET A 117 14.21 -4.31 -10.62
CA MET A 117 15.52 -4.86 -10.21
C MET A 117 16.52 -4.91 -11.37
N LEU A 118 16.08 -5.34 -12.56
CA LEU A 118 16.92 -5.33 -13.77
C LEU A 118 17.34 -3.91 -14.19
N SER A 119 16.54 -2.89 -13.86
CA SER A 119 16.86 -1.49 -14.21
C SER A 119 17.88 -0.85 -13.26
N ILE A 120 18.03 -1.39 -12.06
CA ILE A 120 18.88 -0.85 -10.99
C ILE A 120 20.24 -1.57 -10.92
N GLU A 121 20.35 -2.78 -11.46
CA GLU A 121 21.59 -3.54 -11.53
C GLU A 121 22.64 -2.80 -12.39
N GLN A 122 23.48 -1.99 -11.73
CA GLN A 122 24.70 -1.40 -12.29
C GLN A 122 25.87 -2.36 -12.05
N GLU A 123 26.88 -2.30 -12.92
CA GLU A 123 28.04 -3.23 -12.99
C GLU A 123 28.78 -3.46 -11.65
N ASP A 124 28.61 -2.57 -10.66
CA ASP A 124 29.29 -2.61 -9.36
C ASP A 124 28.43 -3.05 -8.16
N ILE A 125 27.13 -3.36 -8.33
CA ILE A 125 26.22 -3.70 -7.20
C ILE A 125 25.35 -4.92 -7.51
N MET A 126 25.67 -6.08 -6.92
CA MET A 126 24.79 -7.26 -6.94
C MET A 126 23.68 -7.10 -5.89
N PHE A 127 22.49 -6.70 -6.32
CA PHE A 127 21.29 -6.84 -5.49
C PHE A 127 20.85 -8.31 -5.51
N GLY A 128 20.83 -8.96 -4.34
CA GLY A 128 20.34 -10.33 -4.21
C GLY A 128 18.88 -10.44 -4.63
N TYR A 129 18.60 -11.22 -5.69
CA TYR A 129 17.25 -11.47 -6.23
C TYR A 129 16.41 -12.42 -5.36
N SER A 130 16.34 -12.21 -4.05
CA SER A 130 15.57 -13.08 -3.15
C SER A 130 14.28 -12.40 -2.71
N ILE A 131 13.19 -12.61 -3.48
CA ILE A 131 11.85 -12.32 -2.97
C ILE A 131 11.48 -13.44 -2.00
N SER A 132 11.38 -13.11 -0.71
CA SER A 132 10.97 -14.10 0.28
C SER A 132 9.51 -14.52 0.01
N PRO A 133 9.15 -15.82 0.13
CA PRO A 133 7.76 -16.26 0.04
C PRO A 133 6.83 -15.56 1.04
N LEU A 134 7.38 -15.12 2.18
CA LEU A 134 6.64 -14.36 3.19
C LEU A 134 6.23 -12.97 2.71
N SER A 135 7.02 -12.31 1.83
CA SER A 135 6.66 -11.02 1.25
C SER A 135 5.37 -11.09 0.44
N PHE A 136 5.13 -12.19 -0.27
CA PHE A 136 3.87 -12.44 -0.97
C PHE A 136 2.70 -12.60 -0.01
N LEU A 137 2.92 -13.29 1.12
CA LEU A 137 1.89 -13.44 2.15
C LEU A 137 1.53 -12.09 2.79
N TYR A 138 2.52 -11.26 3.10
CA TYR A 138 2.28 -9.90 3.60
C TYR A 138 1.55 -9.02 2.58
N ALA A 139 1.92 -9.08 1.30
CA ALA A 139 1.23 -8.35 0.24
C ALA A 139 -0.23 -8.80 0.12
N PHE A 140 -0.48 -10.11 0.08
CA PHE A 140 -1.83 -10.65 0.01
C PHE A 140 -2.68 -10.26 1.21
N LEU A 141 -2.17 -10.42 2.43
CA LEU A 141 -2.86 -10.04 3.66
C LEU A 141 -3.15 -8.54 3.70
N LEU A 142 -2.18 -7.71 3.31
CA LEU A 142 -2.34 -6.26 3.30
C LEU A 142 -3.40 -5.82 2.29
N THR A 143 -3.40 -6.36 1.07
CA THR A 143 -4.44 -6.08 0.06
C THR A 143 -5.81 -6.58 0.51
N PHE A 144 -5.88 -7.75 1.15
CA PHE A 144 -7.11 -8.30 1.67
C PHE A 144 -7.70 -7.45 2.79
N ILE A 145 -6.88 -7.10 3.80
CA ILE A 145 -7.27 -6.21 4.90
C ILE A 145 -7.74 -4.86 4.35
N PHE A 146 -6.99 -4.29 3.40
CA PHE A 146 -7.33 -3.02 2.78
C PHE A 146 -8.68 -3.08 2.05
N THR A 147 -8.93 -4.14 1.28
CA THR A 147 -10.20 -4.37 0.59
C THR A 147 -11.37 -4.48 1.57
N VAL A 148 -11.20 -5.27 2.64
CA VAL A 148 -12.24 -5.45 3.66
C VAL A 148 -12.54 -4.14 4.40
N LEU A 149 -11.51 -3.38 4.76
CA LEU A 149 -11.67 -2.08 5.42
C LEU A 149 -12.44 -1.09 4.56
N VAL A 150 -12.07 -0.97 3.28
CA VAL A 150 -12.75 -0.08 2.32
C VAL A 150 -14.21 -0.49 2.17
N ASN A 151 -14.48 -1.78 2.00
CA ASN A 151 -15.83 -2.30 1.81
C ASN A 151 -16.71 -2.11 3.06
N LEU A 152 -16.15 -2.35 4.26
CA LEU A 152 -16.86 -2.15 5.53
C LEU A 152 -17.23 -0.68 5.75
N PHE A 153 -16.27 0.23 5.54
CA PHE A 153 -16.49 1.67 5.69
C PHE A 153 -17.57 2.17 4.72
N MET A 154 -17.57 1.63 3.51
CA MET A 154 -18.57 1.95 2.50
C MET A 154 -19.97 1.43 2.84
N THR A 155 -20.07 0.19 3.32
CA THR A 155 -21.35 -0.42 3.71
C THR A 155 -22.03 0.35 4.85
N GLN A 156 -21.23 0.89 5.80
CA GLN A 156 -21.75 1.75 6.85
C GLN A 156 -22.31 3.06 6.31
N ARG A 157 -21.69 3.64 5.29
CA ARG A 157 -22.13 4.90 4.67
C ARG A 157 -23.30 4.71 3.70
N LEU A 158 -23.40 3.54 3.06
CA LEU A 158 -24.56 3.19 2.25
C LEU A 158 -25.86 3.13 3.08
N ARG A 159 -25.76 2.70 4.34
CA ARG A 159 -26.89 2.76 5.29
C ARG A 159 -27.33 4.19 5.63
N SER A 160 -26.48 5.19 5.44
CA SER A 160 -26.84 6.61 5.64
C SER A 160 -27.31 7.30 4.37
N ILE A 161 -27.29 6.63 3.20
CA ILE A 161 -27.89 7.16 1.98
C ILE A 161 -29.40 6.89 2.08
N HIS A 162 -30.16 7.94 2.40
CA HIS A 162 -31.61 7.90 2.37
C HIS A 162 -32.09 7.69 0.93
N MET A 163 -32.40 6.43 0.58
CA MET A 163 -32.96 6.02 -0.72
C MET A 163 -34.27 6.74 -1.09
N VAL A 164 -34.88 7.45 -0.13
CA VAL A 164 -36.08 8.27 -0.32
C VAL A 164 -35.84 9.63 -1.00
N GLU A 165 -34.59 10.11 -1.09
CA GLU A 165 -34.29 11.41 -1.71
C GLU A 165 -34.03 11.29 -3.23
N SER A 166 -33.52 10.13 -3.67
CA SER A 166 -33.25 9.83 -5.08
C SER A 166 -34.52 9.66 -5.93
N LEU A 167 -35.69 9.47 -5.31
CA LEU A 167 -36.99 9.47 -6.00
C LEU A 167 -37.60 10.88 -6.14
N LYS A 168 -37.10 11.88 -5.41
CA LYS A 168 -37.63 13.26 -5.43
C LYS A 168 -36.94 14.16 -6.47
N SER A 169 -35.84 13.71 -7.07
CA SER A 169 -35.12 14.45 -8.11
C SER A 169 -35.56 14.11 -9.54
N ILE A 170 -36.68 13.40 -9.70
CA ILE A 170 -37.29 13.05 -10.99
C ILE A 170 -38.71 13.67 -11.11
N GLU A 171 -39.07 14.60 -10.22
CA GLU A 171 -40.16 15.57 -10.46
C GLU A 171 -39.59 16.97 -10.69
#